data_AF-A0A0P4V1M5-F1
#
_entry.id   AF-A0A0P4V1M5-F1
#
_cell.length_a   1.000
_cell.length_b   1.000
_cell.length_c   1.000
_cell.angle_alpha   90.00
_cell.angle_beta   90.00
_cell.angle_gamma   90.00
#
_symmetry.space_group_name_H-M   'P 1'
#
loop_
_entity.id
_entity.type
_entity.pdbx_description
1 polymer ?
#
loop_
_entity_poly.entity_id
_entity_poly.type
_entity_poly.pdbx_seq_one_letter_code
_entity_poly.pdbx_strand_id
1 'polypeptide(L)' 'MLQAVGLQQRVDYYADSLSGGQKQRVAIARALVSQPKIVLADEPTAALDKKSGRDAVELMQKLAKEQGCTILLVTHDN' A
#
# COMPACT_ATOMS: atom_id res chain seq x y z
N MET A 1 -3.36 5.52 -10.70
CA MET A 1 -3.01 4.89 -9.40
C MET A 1 -1.89 3.84 -9.51
N LEU A 2 -1.96 2.86 -10.44
CA LEU A 2 -0.91 1.81 -10.54
C LEU A 2 0.51 2.35 -10.80
N GLN A 3 0.66 3.42 -11.58
CA GLN A 3 1.95 4.10 -11.75
C GLN A 3 2.51 4.63 -10.43
N ALA A 4 1.67 5.20 -9.57
CA ALA A 4 2.08 5.78 -8.29
C ALA A 4 2.62 4.73 -7.30
N VAL A 5 2.18 3.48 -7.43
CA VAL A 5 2.70 2.34 -6.66
C VAL A 5 3.74 1.50 -7.42
N GLY A 6 4.17 1.93 -8.61
CA GLY A 6 5.19 1.24 -9.41
C GLY A 6 4.74 -0.07 -10.06
N LEU A 7 3.45 -0.23 -10.34
CA LEU A 7 2.84 -1.45 -10.93
C LEU A 7 2.23 -1.22 -12.31
N GLN A 8 2.58 -0.13 -13.00
CA GLN A 8 2.03 0.19 -14.32
C GLN A 8 2.22 -0.92 -15.37
N GLN A 9 3.34 -1.65 -15.31
CA GLN A 9 3.65 -2.75 -16.25
C GLN A 9 3.01 -4.09 -15.85
N ARG A 10 2.12 -4.10 -14.85
CA ARG A 10 1.52 -5.32 -14.27
C ARG A 10 -0.01 -5.26 -14.23
N VAL A 11 -0.63 -4.50 -15.13
CA VAL A 11 -2.09 -4.30 -15.17
C VAL A 11 -2.83 -5.62 -15.35
N ASP A 12 -2.32 -6.50 -16.21
CA ASP A 12 -3.00 -7.75 -16.57
C ASP A 12 -2.56 -8.94 -15.70
N TYR A 13 -1.77 -8.70 -14.64
CA TYR A 13 -1.30 -9.76 -13.76
C TYR A 13 -2.38 -10.13 -12.75
N TYR A 14 -2.68 -11.42 -12.64
CA TYR A 14 -3.51 -11.94 -11.55
C TYR A 14 -2.76 -11.88 -10.21
N ALA A 15 -3.52 -11.85 -9.11
CA ALA A 15 -2.97 -11.75 -7.76
C ALA A 15 -1.91 -12.82 -7.47
N ASP A 16 -2.11 -14.06 -7.93
CA ASP A 16 -1.18 -15.17 -7.69
C ASP A 16 0.17 -15.01 -8.39
N SER A 17 0.25 -14.16 -9.41
CA SER A 17 1.48 -13.84 -10.13
C SER A 17 2.25 -12.66 -9.51
N LEU A 18 1.80 -12.13 -8.37
CA LEU A 18 2.42 -11.01 -7.65
C LEU A 18 3.15 -11.49 -6.39
N SER A 19 4.31 -10.90 -6.12
CA SER A 19 5.01 -11.08 -4.83
C SER A 19 4.20 -10.49 -3.68
N GLY A 20 4.50 -10.87 -2.42
CA GLY A 20 3.83 -10.31 -1.24
C GLY A 20 3.88 -8.77 -1.21
N GLY A 21 5.04 -8.18 -1.46
CA GLY A 21 5.19 -6.72 -1.53
C GLY A 21 4.38 -6.07 -2.67
N GLN A 22 4.23 -6.77 -3.81
CA GLN A 22 3.40 -6.26 -4.91
C GLN A 22 1.91 -6.36 -4.58
N LYS A 23 1.46 -7.45 -3.97
CA LYS A 23 0.10 -7.59 -3.44
C LYS A 23 -0.20 -6.46 -2.45
N GLN A 24 0.75 -6.11 -1.59
CA GLN A 24 0.58 -5.00 -0.66
C GLN A 24 0.46 -3.64 -1.37
N ARG A 25 1.29 -3.40 -2.39
CA ARG A 25 1.19 -2.18 -3.22
C ARG A 25 -0.15 -2.09 -3.96
N VAL A 26 -0.70 -3.21 -4.42
CA VAL A 26 -2.07 -3.26 -4.97
C VAL A 26 -3.10 -2.92 -3.89
N ALA A 27 -2.96 -3.45 -2.67
CA ALA A 27 -3.85 -3.13 -1.56
C ALA A 27 -3.83 -1.63 -1.21
N ILE A 28 -2.65 -1.01 -1.17
CA ILE A 28 -2.48 0.45 -0.98
C ILE A 28 -3.16 1.22 -2.10
N ALA A 29 -2.90 0.85 -3.36
CA ALA A 29 -3.52 1.48 -4.52
C ALA A 29 -5.06 1.39 -4.45
N ARG A 30 -5.59 0.22 -4.09
CA ARG A 30 -7.03 -0.02 -3.93
C ARG A 30 -7.63 0.83 -2.81
N ALA A 31 -6.93 0.98 -1.68
CA ALA A 31 -7.41 1.81 -0.57
C ALA A 31 -7.46 3.30 -0.92
N LEU A 32 -6.53 3.80 -1.74
CA LEU A 32 -6.40 5.22 -2.03
C LEU A 32 -7.04 5.66 -3.35
N VAL A 33 -7.45 4.74 -4.23
CA VAL A 33 -7.96 5.09 -5.58
C VAL A 33 -9.19 6.00 -5.55
N SER A 34 -10.04 5.85 -4.53
CA SER A 34 -11.24 6.67 -4.35
C SER A 34 -10.98 8.01 -3.65
N GLN A 35 -9.72 8.36 -3.37
CA GLN A 35 -9.32 9.57 -2.62
C GLN A 35 -10.12 9.72 -1.31
N PRO A 36 -10.10 8.70 -0.42
CA PRO A 36 -10.85 8.76 0.82
C PRO A 36 -10.31 9.85 1.74
N LYS A 37 -11.17 10.37 2.63
CA LYS A 37 -10.72 11.29 3.70
C LYS A 37 -9.93 10.57 4.79
N ILE A 38 -10.22 9.29 5.01
CA ILE A 38 -9.57 8.45 6.01
C ILE A 38 -9.39 7.01 5.51
N VAL A 39 -8.25 6.42 5.81
CA VAL A 39 -7.95 4.99 5.64
C VAL A 39 -7.63 4.39 7.01
N LEU A 40 -8.27 3.26 7.32
CA LEU A 40 -7.95 2.42 8.47
C LEU A 40 -7.11 1.25 7.96
N ALA A 41 -5.87 1.15 8.43
CA ALA A 41 -4.94 0.11 8.03
C ALA A 41 -4.62 -0.78 9.24
N ASP A 42 -5.13 -2.00 9.22
CA ASP A 42 -4.88 -3.01 10.25
C ASP A 42 -3.77 -3.96 9.79
N GLU A 43 -2.66 -3.95 10.51
CA GLU A 43 -1.42 -4.69 10.25
C GLU A 43 -1.02 -4.78 8.76
N PRO A 44 -0.88 -3.65 8.03
CA PRO A 44 -0.61 -3.66 6.60
C PRO A 44 0.79 -4.19 6.24
N THR A 45 1.62 -4.59 7.20
CA THR A 45 2.97 -5.11 6.96
C THR A 45 3.16 -6.56 7.42
N ALA A 46 2.15 -7.21 8.00
CA ALA A 46 2.30 -8.52 8.67
C ALA A 46 2.89 -9.66 7.81
N ALA A 47 2.73 -9.59 6.48
CA ALA A 47 3.23 -10.62 5.55
C ALA A 47 4.53 -10.22 4.82
N LEU A 48 5.21 -9.15 5.27
CA LEU A 48 6.40 -8.61 4.61
C LEU A 48 7.63 -8.71 5.50
N ASP A 49 8.80 -8.82 4.88
CA ASP A 49 10.06 -8.62 5.60
C ASP A 49 10.21 -7.16 6.07
N LYS A 50 11.10 -6.92 7.05
CA LYS A 50 11.30 -5.60 7.67
C LYS A 50 11.62 -4.47 6.68
N LYS A 51 12.29 -4.76 5.55
CA LYS A 51 12.61 -3.73 4.55
C LYS A 51 11.39 -3.46 3.69
N SER A 52 10.79 -4.50 3.13
CA SER A 52 9.58 -4.39 2.30
C SER A 52 8.41 -3.75 3.04
N GLY A 53 8.26 -4.04 4.34
CA GLY A 53 7.24 -3.41 5.20
C GLY A 53 7.44 -1.90 5.34
N ARG A 54 8.67 -1.44 5.62
CA ARG A 54 9.00 -0.01 5.68
C ARG A 54 8.74 0.69 4.35
N ASP A 55 9.22 0.12 3.24
CA ASP A 55 9.01 0.67 1.91
C ASP A 55 7.50 0.83 1.58
N ALA A 56 6.67 -0.12 2.02
CA ALA A 56 5.22 -0.07 1.80
C ALA A 56 4.54 1.02 2.66
N VAL A 57 4.95 1.18 3.92
CA VAL A 57 4.42 2.22 4.82
C VAL A 57 4.82 3.61 4.32
N GLU A 58 6.07 3.81 3.93
CA GLU A 58 6.56 5.07 3.36
C GLU A 58 5.79 5.46 2.09
N LEU A 59 5.54 4.49 1.21
CA LEU A 59 4.72 4.68 0.02
C LEU A 59 3.29 5.10 0.39
N MET A 60 2.65 4.41 1.34
CA MET A 60 1.29 4.72 1.79
C MET A 60 1.21 6.13 2.38
N GLN A 61 2.15 6.50 3.26
CA GLN A 61 2.23 7.83 3.88
C GLN A 61 2.43 8.94 2.85
N LYS A 62 3.32 8.72 1.87
CA LYS A 62 3.55 9.66 0.76
C LYS A 62 2.25 9.92 0.00
N LEU A 63 1.58 8.87 -0.45
CA LEU A 63 0.37 8.99 -1.26
C LEU A 63 -0.79 9.63 -0.48
N ALA A 64 -0.93 9.30 0.81
CA ALA A 64 -1.95 9.91 1.65
C ALA A 64 -1.69 11.40 1.88
N LYS A 65 -0.42 11.79 2.09
CA LYS A 65 -0.04 13.21 2.20
C LYS A 65 -0.35 13.98 0.92
N GLU A 66 -0.04 13.41 -0.24
CA GLU A 66 -0.35 14.02 -1.55
C GLU A 66 -1.86 14.18 -1.79
N GLN A 67 -2.68 13.30 -1.22
CA GLN A 67 -4.14 13.31 -1.40
C GLN A 67 -4.90 13.99 -0.24
N GLY A 68 -4.22 14.45 0.81
CA GLY A 68 -4.89 14.97 2.02
C GLY A 68 -5.69 13.92 2.79
N CYS A 69 -5.32 12.64 2.68
CA CYS A 69 -5.96 11.52 3.37
C CYS A 69 -5.35 11.33 4.76
N THR A 70 -6.20 11.14 5.78
CA THR A 70 -5.75 10.69 7.10
C THR A 70 -5.54 9.18 7.09
N ILE A 71 -4.47 8.68 7.72
CA ILE A 71 -4.26 7.24 7.93
C ILE A 71 -4.29 6.95 9.42
N LEU A 72 -5.13 6.01 9.85
CA LEU A 72 -5.02 5.34 11.15
C LEU A 72 -4.37 3.98 10.91
N LEU A 73 -3.20 3.77 11.49
CA LEU A 73 -2.41 2.55 11.34
C LEU A 73 -2.38 1.78 12.67
N VAL A 74 -2.74 0.50 12.62
CA VAL A 74 -2.54 -0.46 13.71
C VAL A 74 -1.41 -1.40 13.29
N THR A 75 -0.38 -1.54 14.13
CA THR A 75 0.76 -2.42 13.88
C THR A 75 1.37 -2.89 15.21
N HIS A 76 2.03 -4.06 15.18
CA HIS A 76 2.81 -4.60 16.30
C HIS A 76 4.33 -4.52 16.08
N ASP A 77 4.77 -3.91 14.98
CA ASP A 77 6.20 -3.63 14.72
C ASP A 77 6.67 -2.40 15.51
N ASN A 78 7.74 -2.57 16.30
CA ASN A 78 8.49 -1.48 16.96
C ASN A 78 9.47 -0.79 16.02
#